data_AF-A0A9R1HUU1-F1
#
_entry.id   AF-A0A9R1HUU1-F1
#
_cell.length_a   1.000
_cell.length_b   1.000
_cell.length_c   1.000
_cell.angle_alpha   90.00
_cell.angle_beta   90.00
_cell.angle_gamma   90.00
#
_symmetry.space_group_name_H-M   'P 1'
#
loop_
_entity.id
_entity.type
_entity.pdbx_description
1 polymer ?
#
loop_
_entity_poly.entity_id
_entity_poly.type
_entity_poly.pdbx_seq_one_letter_code
_entity_poly.pdbx_strand_id
1 'polypeptide(L)'
;MSQEQDWSSLPVDLLILILNRLRWSSHPSFALVCRQWRSAVSPFYPAWITPLLLNTTDVGTTNIRYYSPYFQKNFEIDDTLEAPGAKICCASGRYVTLCMPKQILNVDLLSYDNDYLPLISQFRFEHIVYDGMRKMVGIDTVCLQEIGCCMQNSDEVWERWAYCYPDRTKFTASPVSNPVFHRSFIYLLLEDGRLAVCDECKHEEGFEILDKPQSFGFVYEDSYLVESDQVELMVVLIGRRGSPVNIFKLNEHTMEWEKMESLDGRALFTGTLTTVMKKTAIKSMQNKVFLPRLYDWPDIVYADFVLRDGEFAFVESRRVDNKMKVGNGAYSTNMWSYELGQRENPRDFWETERMDYSIWVDFSNS
;
A
#
# COMPACT_ATOMS: atom_id res chain seq x y z
N MET A 1 4.01 -43.85 -40.50
CA MET A 1 3.39 -43.83 -39.16
C MET A 1 4.18 -42.85 -38.31
N SER A 2 3.75 -41.59 -38.25
CA SER A 2 4.26 -40.64 -37.27
C SER A 2 3.74 -41.07 -35.91
N GLN A 3 4.62 -41.56 -35.03
CA GLN A 3 4.29 -41.69 -33.62
C GLN A 3 3.87 -40.31 -33.12
N GLU A 4 2.63 -40.15 -32.70
CA GLU A 4 2.24 -39.00 -31.88
C GLU A 4 3.14 -39.02 -30.66
N GLN A 5 4.07 -38.06 -30.59
CA GLN A 5 4.87 -37.86 -29.39
C GLN A 5 3.90 -37.51 -28.27
N ASP A 6 3.79 -38.41 -27.29
CA ASP A 6 2.98 -38.19 -26.11
C ASP A 6 3.60 -37.03 -25.33
N TRP A 7 2.85 -35.94 -25.17
CA TRP A 7 3.26 -34.77 -24.40
C TRP A 7 3.68 -35.12 -22.96
N SER A 8 3.26 -36.28 -22.44
CA SER A 8 3.69 -36.83 -21.16
C SER A 8 5.17 -37.24 -21.11
N SER A 9 5.83 -37.46 -22.26
CA SER A 9 7.22 -37.90 -22.36
C SER A 9 8.25 -36.77 -22.44
N LEU A 10 7.82 -35.51 -22.36
CA LEU A 10 8.74 -34.37 -22.39
C LEU A 10 9.66 -34.36 -21.14
N PRO A 11 10.99 -34.17 -21.33
CA PRO A 11 11.92 -33.98 -20.23
C PRO A 11 11.52 -32.80 -19.33
N VAL A 12 11.73 -32.94 -18.02
CA VAL A 12 11.41 -31.90 -17.02
C VAL A 12 12.11 -30.58 -17.34
N ASP A 13 13.36 -30.63 -17.82
CA ASP A 13 14.12 -29.42 -18.16
C ASP A 13 13.46 -28.61 -19.29
N LEU A 14 12.88 -29.28 -20.29
CA LEU A 14 12.12 -28.60 -21.34
C LEU A 14 10.83 -27.99 -20.80
N LEU A 15 10.15 -28.69 -19.90
CA LEU A 15 8.93 -28.18 -19.25
C LEU A 15 9.24 -26.93 -18.41
N ILE A 16 10.37 -26.91 -17.71
CA ILE A 16 10.85 -25.73 -16.96
C ILE A 16 11.15 -24.57 -17.92
N LEU A 17 11.80 -24.83 -19.07
CA LEU A 17 12.06 -23.79 -20.07
C LEU A 17 10.78 -23.22 -20.67
N ILE A 18 9.74 -24.03 -20.88
CA ILE A 18 8.43 -23.57 -21.31
C ILE A 18 7.79 -22.71 -20.22
N LEU A 19 7.76 -23.20 -18.96
CA LEU A 19 7.21 -22.46 -17.82
C LEU A 19 7.88 -21.09 -17.61
N ASN A 20 9.19 -21.00 -17.81
CA ASN A 20 9.92 -19.73 -17.69
C ASN A 20 9.53 -18.68 -18.75
N ARG A 21 8.79 -19.07 -19.79
CA ARG A 21 8.24 -18.17 -20.82
C ARG A 21 6.75 -17.91 -20.66
N LEU A 22 6.08 -18.58 -19.71
CA LEU A 22 4.66 -18.40 -19.45
C LEU A 22 4.45 -17.41 -18.29
N ARG A 23 3.30 -16.75 -18.34
CA ARG A 23 2.74 -16.02 -17.20
C ARG A 23 2.54 -16.95 -16.02
N TRP A 24 2.74 -16.44 -14.82
CA TRP A 24 2.50 -17.17 -13.59
C TRP A 24 1.06 -17.67 -13.47
N SER A 25 0.09 -16.88 -13.92
CA SER A 25 -1.34 -17.23 -13.98
C SER A 25 -1.64 -18.45 -14.86
N SER A 26 -0.75 -18.81 -15.80
CA SER A 26 -0.87 -20.00 -16.65
C SER A 26 -0.29 -21.27 -16.00
N HIS A 27 0.54 -21.14 -14.95
CA HIS A 27 1.18 -22.28 -14.30
C HIS A 27 0.18 -23.28 -13.70
N PRO A 28 -0.93 -22.86 -13.06
CA PRO A 28 -1.94 -23.81 -12.57
C PRO A 28 -2.52 -24.67 -13.70
N SER A 29 -2.88 -24.05 -14.84
CA SER A 29 -3.38 -24.78 -16.01
C SER A 29 -2.34 -25.74 -16.58
N PHE A 30 -1.06 -25.32 -16.62
CA PHE A 30 0.04 -26.19 -17.02
C PHE A 30 0.18 -27.42 -16.10
N ALA A 31 0.04 -27.23 -14.79
CA ALA A 31 0.09 -28.30 -13.79
C ALA A 31 -1.11 -29.26 -13.83
N LEU A 32 -2.19 -28.90 -14.52
CA LEU A 32 -3.38 -29.74 -14.69
C LEU A 32 -3.26 -30.73 -15.84
N VAL A 33 -2.29 -30.56 -16.75
CA VAL A 33 -2.13 -31.43 -17.94
C VAL A 33 -1.89 -32.89 -17.53
N CYS A 34 -0.81 -33.16 -16.78
CA CYS A 34 -0.53 -34.49 -16.23
C CYS A 34 0.45 -34.42 -15.05
N ARG A 35 0.73 -35.57 -14.42
CA ARG A 35 1.64 -35.66 -13.26
C ARG A 35 3.07 -35.18 -13.58
N GLN A 36 3.58 -35.49 -14.77
CA GLN A 36 4.92 -35.07 -15.19
C GLN A 36 5.02 -33.54 -15.29
N TRP A 37 4.03 -32.90 -15.92
CA TRP A 37 3.97 -31.46 -16.08
C TRP A 37 3.81 -30.74 -14.75
N ARG A 38 2.96 -31.29 -13.86
CA ARG A 38 2.83 -30.80 -12.49
C ARG A 38 4.17 -30.81 -11.73
N SER A 39 4.99 -31.84 -11.94
CA SER A 39 6.28 -31.96 -11.24
C SER A 39 7.31 -30.89 -11.63
N ALA A 40 7.13 -30.25 -12.80
CA ALA A 40 7.98 -29.15 -13.25
C ALA A 40 7.57 -27.79 -12.65
N VAL A 41 6.33 -27.65 -12.14
CA VAL A 41 5.83 -26.40 -11.58
C VAL A 41 6.31 -26.25 -10.14
N SER A 42 7.20 -25.28 -9.92
CA SER A 42 7.64 -24.92 -8.56
C SER A 42 6.55 -24.13 -7.83
N PRO A 43 6.46 -24.25 -6.48
CA PRO A 43 5.59 -23.39 -5.68
C PRO A 43 5.92 -21.92 -5.93
N PHE A 44 4.87 -21.11 -6.10
CA PHE A 44 4.98 -19.66 -6.24
C PHE A 44 3.79 -18.99 -5.57
N TYR A 45 3.96 -17.73 -5.19
CA TYR A 45 2.95 -16.94 -4.50
C TYR A 45 2.73 -15.64 -5.29
N PRO A 46 1.62 -15.53 -6.03
CA PRO A 46 1.24 -14.30 -6.73
C PRO A 46 1.21 -13.06 -5.82
N ALA A 47 1.87 -11.98 -6.24
CA ALA A 47 1.87 -10.70 -5.54
C ALA A 47 0.70 -9.78 -5.96
N TRP A 48 -0.02 -10.12 -7.04
CA TRP A 48 -1.14 -9.31 -7.57
C TRP A 48 -2.53 -9.67 -7.01
N ILE A 49 -2.63 -10.68 -6.15
CA ILE A 49 -3.92 -11.15 -5.61
C ILE A 49 -4.54 -10.08 -4.71
N THR A 50 -3.75 -9.51 -3.80
CA THR A 50 -4.11 -8.44 -2.89
C THR A 50 -2.93 -7.50 -2.73
N PRO A 51 -3.16 -6.24 -2.37
CA PRO A 51 -2.09 -5.38 -1.86
C PRO A 51 -1.27 -6.09 -0.77
N LEU A 52 0.03 -5.84 -0.78
CA LEU A 52 0.98 -6.38 0.18
C LEU A 52 1.43 -5.26 1.11
N LEU A 53 1.70 -5.60 2.37
CA LEU A 53 2.30 -4.66 3.29
C LEU A 53 3.82 -4.82 3.22
N LEU A 54 4.47 -3.89 2.53
CA LEU A 54 5.93 -3.75 2.55
C LEU A 54 6.33 -3.22 3.93
N ASN A 55 7.25 -3.90 4.61
CA ASN A 55 7.80 -3.49 5.89
C ASN A 55 9.33 -3.57 5.86
N THR A 56 9.97 -2.52 6.34
CA THR A 56 11.39 -2.50 6.66
C THR A 56 11.54 -1.83 8.03
N THR A 57 11.89 -2.60 9.07
CA THR A 57 11.95 -2.07 10.44
C THR A 57 12.98 -0.94 10.58
N ASP A 58 14.02 -0.99 9.75
CA ASP A 58 14.95 0.11 9.50
C ASP A 58 15.36 0.08 8.02
N VAL A 59 14.95 1.12 7.30
CA VAL A 59 15.17 1.26 5.85
C VAL A 59 16.68 1.27 5.60
N GLY A 60 17.17 0.41 4.70
CA GLY A 60 18.59 0.31 4.32
C GLY A 60 19.48 -0.54 5.21
N THR A 61 18.96 -1.04 6.33
CA THR A 61 19.70 -1.98 7.18
C THR A 61 19.00 -3.33 7.29
N THR A 62 17.67 -3.36 7.14
CA THR A 62 16.87 -4.57 7.24
C THR A 62 16.41 -5.08 5.88
N ASN A 63 16.37 -6.42 5.77
CA ASN A 63 15.82 -7.10 4.61
C ASN A 63 14.39 -6.67 4.35
N ILE A 64 14.07 -6.56 3.06
CA ILE A 64 12.74 -6.24 2.59
C ILE A 64 11.78 -7.38 2.94
N ARG A 65 10.65 -7.05 3.58
CA ARG A 65 9.59 -8.01 3.91
C ARG A 65 8.25 -7.58 3.35
N TYR A 66 7.54 -8.51 2.73
CA TYR A 66 6.17 -8.33 2.26
C TYR A 66 5.23 -9.23 3.05
N TYR A 67 4.33 -8.64 3.83
CA TYR A 67 3.22 -9.40 4.41
C TYR A 67 2.07 -9.50 3.40
N SER A 68 1.60 -10.72 3.15
CA SER A 68 0.40 -10.97 2.34
C SER A 68 -0.81 -11.21 3.23
N PRO A 69 -1.85 -10.36 3.18
CA PRO A 69 -3.13 -10.60 3.86
C PRO A 69 -3.83 -11.88 3.38
N TYR A 70 -3.64 -12.24 2.11
CA TYR A 70 -4.24 -13.43 1.50
C TYR A 70 -3.59 -14.72 1.97
N PHE A 71 -2.26 -14.80 1.91
CA PHE A 71 -1.52 -15.99 2.35
C PHE A 71 -1.30 -16.03 3.87
N GLN A 72 -1.43 -14.88 4.54
CA GLN A 72 -1.11 -14.66 5.95
C GLN A 72 0.34 -15.04 6.30
N LYS A 73 1.26 -14.69 5.39
CA LYS A 73 2.69 -14.98 5.49
C LYS A 73 3.53 -13.74 5.19
N ASN A 74 4.73 -13.71 5.75
CA ASN A 74 5.79 -12.80 5.35
C ASN A 74 6.64 -13.43 4.26
N PHE A 75 6.96 -12.66 3.23
CA PHE A 75 7.97 -13.00 2.22
C PHE A 75 9.18 -12.11 2.44
N GLU A 76 10.30 -12.69 2.81
CA GLU A 76 11.56 -11.97 3.01
C GLU A 76 12.44 -12.12 1.76
N ILE A 77 12.87 -10.98 1.24
CA ILE A 77 13.81 -10.90 0.11
C ILE A 77 15.20 -10.62 0.67
N ASP A 78 16.21 -11.29 0.12
CA ASP A 78 17.63 -11.11 0.46
C ASP A 78 18.21 -9.83 -0.18
N ASP A 79 17.52 -8.72 0.03
CA ASP A 79 17.86 -7.38 -0.46
C ASP A 79 17.37 -6.33 0.54
N THR A 80 17.99 -5.14 0.49
CA THR A 80 17.63 -3.99 1.33
C THR A 80 17.40 -2.75 0.45
N LEU A 81 16.57 -1.81 0.92
CA LEU A 81 16.39 -0.53 0.24
C LEU A 81 17.60 0.36 0.55
N GLU A 82 18.54 0.59 -0.38
CA GLU A 82 19.81 1.30 -0.13
C GLU A 82 19.67 2.81 0.25
N ALA A 83 18.97 3.11 1.34
CA ALA A 83 18.71 4.45 1.85
C ALA A 83 18.59 4.42 3.40
N PRO A 84 19.71 4.23 4.12
CA PRO A 84 19.72 4.09 5.58
C PRO A 84 18.95 5.19 6.32
N GLY A 85 17.96 4.81 7.14
CA GLY A 85 17.17 5.73 7.95
C GLY A 85 16.21 6.64 7.17
N ALA A 86 15.98 6.36 5.88
CA ALA A 86 14.98 7.07 5.11
C ALA A 86 13.56 6.77 5.63
N LYS A 87 12.64 7.72 5.45
CA LYS A 87 11.21 7.51 5.71
C LYS A 87 10.53 7.04 4.43
N ILE A 88 9.75 5.98 4.51
CA ILE A 88 8.82 5.59 3.44
C ILE A 88 7.69 6.62 3.39
N CYS A 89 7.43 7.22 2.22
CA CYS A 89 6.46 8.31 2.09
C CYS A 89 5.21 7.93 1.30
N CYS A 90 5.36 7.23 0.18
CA CYS A 90 4.26 6.77 -0.64
C CYS A 90 4.72 5.62 -1.54
N ALA A 91 3.75 4.89 -2.07
CA ALA A 91 3.95 3.77 -2.96
C ALA A 91 3.00 3.88 -4.16
N SER A 92 3.50 3.62 -5.36
CA SER A 92 2.75 3.62 -6.61
C SER A 92 3.20 2.44 -7.47
N GLY A 93 2.37 1.39 -7.52
CA GLY A 93 2.70 0.15 -8.20
C GLY A 93 3.98 -0.47 -7.64
N ARG A 94 5.00 -0.61 -8.51
CA ARG A 94 6.32 -1.14 -8.15
C ARG A 94 7.28 -0.13 -7.55
N TYR A 95 6.90 1.15 -7.49
CA TYR A 95 7.78 2.22 -7.05
C TYR A 95 7.45 2.67 -5.63
N VAL A 96 8.48 2.91 -4.84
CA VAL A 96 8.35 3.45 -3.48
C VAL A 96 9.20 4.71 -3.36
N THR A 97 8.59 5.76 -2.81
CA THR A 97 9.27 7.03 -2.58
C THR A 97 9.76 7.10 -1.15
N LEU A 98 11.06 7.38 -1.01
CA LEU A 98 11.75 7.52 0.26
C LEU A 98 12.16 8.98 0.47
N CYS A 99 12.02 9.47 1.69
CA CYS A 99 12.46 10.81 2.07
C CYS A 99 13.57 10.72 3.12
N MET A 100 14.72 11.27 2.76
CA MET A 100 15.87 11.52 3.62
C MET A 100 15.98 13.03 3.90
N PRO A 101 16.81 13.45 4.86
CA PRO A 101 17.10 14.87 5.05
C PRO A 101 17.54 15.53 3.74
N LYS A 102 16.76 16.49 3.27
CA LYS A 102 16.98 17.27 2.02
C LYS A 102 16.95 16.50 0.69
N GLN A 103 16.66 15.20 0.70
CA GLN A 103 16.72 14.35 -0.49
C GLN A 103 15.50 13.43 -0.56
N ILE A 104 14.95 13.28 -1.76
CA ILE A 104 13.89 12.31 -2.05
C ILE A 104 14.44 11.31 -3.06
N LEU A 105 14.12 10.03 -2.87
CA LEU A 105 14.50 8.94 -3.75
C LEU A 105 13.23 8.25 -4.23
N ASN A 106 13.25 7.77 -5.47
CA ASN A 106 12.28 6.79 -5.94
C ASN A 106 13.00 5.45 -6.14
N VAL A 107 12.44 4.38 -5.58
CA VAL A 107 13.06 3.05 -5.59
C VAL A 107 12.18 2.10 -6.41
N ASP A 108 12.76 1.40 -7.37
CA ASP A 108 12.09 0.29 -8.07
C ASP A 108 12.18 -0.97 -7.20
N LEU A 109 11.05 -1.50 -6.73
CA LEU A 109 11.01 -2.69 -5.87
C LEU A 109 11.38 -4.00 -6.58
N LEU A 110 11.64 -3.97 -7.89
CA LEU A 110 12.14 -5.12 -8.64
C LEU A 110 13.66 -5.12 -8.79
N SER A 111 14.26 -3.99 -9.21
CA SER A 111 15.71 -3.90 -9.40
C SER A 111 16.45 -3.41 -8.16
N TYR A 112 15.73 -2.80 -7.22
CA TYR A 112 16.25 -2.11 -6.04
C TYR A 112 17.17 -0.92 -6.37
N ASP A 113 17.10 -0.43 -7.61
CA ASP A 113 17.78 0.78 -8.03
C ASP A 113 17.05 2.02 -7.49
N ASN A 114 17.84 3.05 -7.17
CA ASN A 114 17.35 4.31 -6.63
C ASN A 114 17.56 5.46 -7.61
N ASP A 115 16.48 6.16 -7.94
CA ASP A 115 16.52 7.41 -8.70
C ASP A 115 16.45 8.60 -7.75
N TYR A 116 17.45 9.48 -7.85
CA TYR A 116 17.51 10.70 -7.06
C TYR A 116 16.57 11.75 -7.65
N LEU A 117 15.61 12.18 -6.84
CA LEU A 117 14.70 13.26 -7.20
C LEU A 117 15.31 14.62 -6.83
N PRO A 118 14.74 15.73 -7.34
CA PRO A 118 15.26 17.07 -7.07
C PRO A 118 15.35 17.37 -5.58
N LEU A 119 16.45 18.01 -5.18
CA LEU A 119 16.72 18.39 -3.80
C LEU A 119 15.62 19.31 -3.26
N ILE A 120 15.24 19.06 -2.01
CA ILE A 120 14.31 19.92 -1.28
C ILE A 120 15.09 20.94 -0.43
N SER A 121 14.57 22.16 -0.32
CA SER A 121 15.13 23.19 0.57
C SER A 121 14.78 22.90 2.03
N GLN A 122 13.63 22.25 2.25
CA GLN A 122 13.15 21.83 3.55
C GLN A 122 13.96 20.67 4.11
N PHE A 123 13.95 20.52 5.44
CA PHE A 123 14.63 19.39 6.08
C PHE A 123 14.00 18.06 5.65
N ARG A 124 12.67 17.98 5.68
CA ARG A 124 11.86 16.84 5.20
C ARG A 124 10.43 17.29 4.95
N PHE A 125 9.67 16.48 4.23
CA PHE A 125 8.21 16.57 4.21
C PHE A 125 7.59 15.45 5.08
N GLU A 126 6.49 15.77 5.74
CA GLU A 126 5.67 14.82 6.48
C GLU A 126 4.93 13.91 5.52
N HIS A 127 4.39 14.47 4.44
CA HIS A 127 3.69 13.72 3.39
C HIS A 127 4.28 14.05 2.02
N ILE A 128 4.44 13.03 1.19
CA ILE A 128 4.74 13.20 -0.24
C ILE A 128 3.67 12.42 -0.99
N VAL A 129 2.93 13.10 -1.85
CA VAL A 129 1.82 12.51 -2.61
C VAL A 129 2.03 12.76 -4.10
N TYR A 130 1.51 11.85 -4.91
CA TYR A 130 1.54 11.92 -6.37
C TYR A 130 0.14 12.12 -6.93
N ASP A 131 0.03 12.91 -8.00
CA ASP A 131 -1.23 13.06 -8.76
C ASP A 131 -1.52 11.86 -9.68
N GLY A 132 -0.62 10.87 -9.72
CA GLY A 132 -0.70 9.71 -10.61
C GLY A 132 -0.25 9.99 -12.05
N MET A 133 0.23 11.20 -12.34
CA MET A 133 0.72 11.62 -13.65
C MET A 133 2.17 12.09 -13.57
N ARG A 134 2.40 13.40 -13.38
CA ARG A 134 3.70 14.07 -13.51
C ARG A 134 3.92 15.08 -12.42
N LYS A 135 3.19 15.00 -11.31
CA LYS A 135 3.29 15.95 -10.21
C LYS A 135 3.48 15.25 -8.89
N MET A 136 4.41 15.81 -8.14
CA MET A 136 4.65 15.47 -6.76
C MET A 136 4.35 16.68 -5.89
N VAL A 137 3.68 16.44 -4.78
CA VAL A 137 3.42 17.46 -3.77
C VAL A 137 3.97 16.99 -2.44
N GLY A 138 4.83 17.80 -1.86
CA GLY A 138 5.39 17.65 -0.53
C GLY A 138 4.65 18.57 0.43
N ILE A 139 4.16 18.02 1.53
CA ILE A 139 3.33 18.74 2.49
C ILE A 139 3.97 18.59 3.86
N ASP A 140 4.30 19.73 4.46
CA ASP A 140 4.62 19.83 5.89
C ASP A 140 3.33 20.18 6.62
N THR A 141 2.90 19.34 7.57
CA THR A 141 1.71 19.57 8.39
C THR A 141 2.05 19.93 9.84
N VAL A 142 3.33 19.91 10.22
CA VAL A 142 3.79 19.99 11.62
C VAL A 142 4.52 21.28 11.91
N CYS A 143 5.55 21.63 11.14
CA CYS A 143 6.45 22.72 11.49
C CYS A 143 5.99 24.04 10.88
N LEU A 144 6.02 24.10 9.55
CA LEU A 144 5.79 25.33 8.81
C LEU A 144 4.42 25.39 8.13
N GLN A 145 3.75 24.25 7.99
CA GLN A 145 2.45 24.12 7.29
C GLN A 145 2.55 24.57 5.82
N GLU A 146 3.61 24.08 5.16
CA GLU A 146 4.01 24.50 3.82
C GLU A 146 3.72 23.42 2.78
N ILE A 147 3.54 23.88 1.53
CA ILE A 147 3.33 23.02 0.37
C ILE A 147 4.44 23.32 -0.63
N GLY A 148 5.15 22.26 -1.01
CA GLY A 148 6.05 22.28 -2.16
C GLY A 148 5.46 21.46 -3.29
N CYS A 149 5.60 21.91 -4.53
CA CYS A 149 5.29 21.11 -5.71
C CYS A 149 6.53 20.89 -6.57
N CYS A 150 6.56 19.76 -7.26
CA CYS A 150 7.58 19.38 -8.21
C CYS A 150 6.89 18.76 -9.42
N MET A 151 7.20 19.26 -10.61
CA MET A 151 6.60 18.82 -11.87
C MET A 151 7.62 18.03 -12.67
N GLN A 152 7.17 16.99 -13.37
CA GLN A 152 7.96 16.24 -14.33
C GLN A 152 7.67 16.78 -15.73
N ASN A 153 8.73 17.09 -16.48
CA ASN A 153 8.61 17.63 -17.83
C ASN A 153 8.30 16.55 -18.88
N SER A 154 8.26 16.93 -20.16
CA SER A 154 8.01 15.99 -21.28
C SER A 154 9.02 14.87 -21.38
N ASP A 155 10.24 15.12 -20.91
CA ASP A 155 11.40 14.24 -21.03
C ASP A 155 11.59 13.39 -19.77
N GLU A 156 10.55 13.29 -18.93
CA GLU A 156 10.53 12.51 -17.70
C GLU A 156 11.54 12.98 -16.64
N VAL A 157 12.02 14.21 -16.75
CA VAL A 157 12.91 14.84 -15.78
C VAL A 157 12.09 15.69 -14.80
N TRP A 158 12.32 15.47 -13.52
CA TRP A 158 11.71 16.27 -12.45
C TRP A 158 12.37 17.64 -12.33
N GLU A 159 11.55 18.69 -12.30
CA GLU A 159 11.96 20.08 -12.18
C GLU A 159 12.28 20.48 -10.73
N ARG A 160 12.70 21.72 -10.51
CA ARG A 160 12.96 22.20 -9.15
C ARG A 160 11.66 22.37 -8.38
N TRP A 161 11.72 22.13 -7.07
CA TRP A 161 10.61 22.39 -6.16
C TRP A 161 10.22 23.87 -6.13
N ALA A 162 8.93 24.15 -6.34
CA ALA A 162 8.30 25.43 -6.10
C ALA A 162 7.60 25.40 -4.74
N TYR A 163 7.86 26.39 -3.88
CA TYR A 163 7.35 26.44 -2.51
C TYR A 163 6.33 27.54 -2.35
N CYS A 164 5.26 27.26 -1.61
CA CYS A 164 4.29 28.23 -1.17
C CYS A 164 4.42 28.47 0.34
N TYR A 165 4.35 29.75 0.73
CA TYR A 165 4.31 30.22 2.12
C TYR A 165 3.03 31.06 2.32
N PRO A 166 1.84 30.46 2.28
CA PRO A 166 0.59 31.22 2.26
C PRO A 166 0.37 31.92 3.61
N ASP A 167 -0.31 33.08 3.59
CA ASP A 167 -0.67 33.80 4.80
C ASP A 167 -1.61 32.92 5.65
N ARG A 168 -1.14 32.58 6.86
CA ARG A 168 -1.45 31.30 7.52
C ARG A 168 -2.77 31.30 8.28
N THR A 169 -3.73 30.46 7.87
CA THR A 169 -4.67 29.88 8.83
C THR A 169 -3.99 28.66 9.45
N LYS A 170 -3.56 28.75 10.71
CA LYS A 170 -2.98 27.60 11.40
C LYS A 170 -4.05 26.52 11.57
N PHE A 171 -3.74 25.29 11.18
CA PHE A 171 -4.60 24.12 11.40
C PHE A 171 -3.82 23.02 12.12
N THR A 172 -4.54 22.02 12.62
CA THR A 172 -3.93 20.78 13.11
C THR A 172 -4.40 19.64 12.23
N ALA A 173 -3.50 19.10 11.41
CA ALA A 173 -3.80 17.93 10.60
C ALA A 173 -3.95 16.71 11.51
N SER A 174 -4.81 15.77 11.12
CA SER A 174 -4.89 14.50 11.82
C SER A 174 -3.55 13.73 11.68
N PRO A 175 -2.91 13.32 12.80
CA PRO A 175 -1.50 12.90 12.83
C PRO A 175 -1.18 11.61 12.07
N VAL A 176 -2.20 10.88 11.60
CA VAL A 176 -2.04 9.60 10.87
C VAL A 176 -2.82 9.57 9.55
N SER A 177 -3.59 10.62 9.25
CA SER A 177 -4.37 10.68 8.01
C SER A 177 -3.52 11.19 6.87
N ASN A 178 -3.59 10.52 5.72
CA ASN A 178 -2.89 10.97 4.54
C ASN A 178 -3.64 12.11 3.85
N PRO A 179 -2.91 13.04 3.21
CA PRO A 179 -3.47 13.85 2.15
C PRO A 179 -3.96 12.96 1.01
N VAL A 180 -5.07 13.34 0.41
CA VAL A 180 -5.71 12.59 -0.68
C VAL A 180 -5.90 13.52 -1.87
N PHE A 181 -5.38 13.12 -3.03
CA PHE A 181 -5.79 13.72 -4.30
C PHE A 181 -7.21 13.30 -4.62
N HIS A 182 -8.06 14.27 -4.93
CA HIS A 182 -9.43 14.02 -5.33
C HIS A 182 -9.92 15.17 -6.22
N ARG A 183 -10.27 14.86 -7.47
CA ARG A 183 -10.87 15.79 -8.45
C ARG A 183 -10.14 17.15 -8.54
N SER A 184 -8.84 17.11 -8.78
CA SER A 184 -7.96 18.30 -8.90
C SER A 184 -7.68 19.07 -7.61
N PHE A 185 -8.03 18.51 -6.46
CA PHE A 185 -7.72 19.08 -5.15
C PHE A 185 -6.95 18.08 -4.29
N ILE A 186 -6.21 18.62 -3.33
CA ILE A 186 -5.58 17.87 -2.26
C ILE A 186 -6.37 18.12 -0.98
N TYR A 187 -6.96 17.07 -0.44
CA TYR A 187 -7.72 17.12 0.80
C TYR A 187 -6.88 16.63 1.97
N LEU A 188 -6.96 17.35 3.08
CA LEU A 188 -6.43 16.99 4.38
C LEU A 188 -7.57 16.88 5.39
N LEU A 189 -7.55 15.81 6.19
CA LEU A 189 -8.42 15.69 7.34
C LEU A 189 -7.78 16.37 8.55
N LEU A 190 -8.52 17.30 9.16
CA LEU A 190 -8.09 17.98 10.38
C LEU A 190 -8.47 17.18 11.63
N GLU A 191 -7.78 17.43 12.73
CA GLU A 191 -8.05 16.76 14.01
C GLU A 191 -9.47 17.00 14.52
N ASP A 192 -10.05 18.17 14.21
CA ASP A 192 -11.42 18.53 14.55
C ASP A 192 -12.49 17.89 13.63
N GLY A 193 -12.07 17.10 12.64
CA GLY A 193 -12.94 16.40 11.70
C GLY A 193 -13.39 17.21 10.48
N ARG A 194 -12.94 18.47 10.36
CA ARG A 194 -13.13 19.26 9.13
C ARG A 194 -12.12 18.88 8.05
N LEU A 195 -12.36 19.38 6.84
CA LEU A 195 -11.44 19.22 5.72
C LEU A 195 -10.73 20.53 5.43
N ALA A 196 -9.43 20.44 5.16
CA ALA A 196 -8.68 21.49 4.48
C ALA A 196 -8.42 21.06 3.03
N VAL A 197 -8.51 21.99 2.09
CA VAL A 197 -8.38 21.73 0.66
C VAL A 197 -7.35 22.67 0.05
N CYS A 198 -6.55 22.16 -0.89
CA CYS A 198 -5.64 22.95 -1.70
C CYS A 198 -5.93 22.64 -3.17
N ASP A 199 -6.13 23.68 -3.99
CA ASP A 199 -6.22 23.54 -5.45
C ASP A 199 -4.87 23.10 -5.98
N GLU A 200 -4.83 21.97 -6.69
CA GLU A 200 -3.58 21.46 -7.22
C GLU A 200 -2.92 22.51 -8.14
N CYS A 201 -3.67 23.17 -9.01
CA CYS A 201 -3.17 24.12 -9.99
C CYS A 201 -2.74 25.43 -9.35
N LYS A 202 -3.20 25.71 -8.13
CA LYS A 202 -2.94 26.94 -7.40
C LYS A 202 -2.37 26.66 -6.00
N HIS A 203 -1.43 25.73 -5.93
CA HIS A 203 -0.76 25.37 -4.68
C HIS A 203 -0.15 26.59 -3.94
N GLU A 204 0.14 27.68 -4.66
CA GLU A 204 0.56 28.97 -4.15
C GLU A 204 -0.48 29.72 -3.29
N GLU A 205 -1.76 29.34 -3.35
CA GLU A 205 -2.83 29.87 -2.50
C GLU A 205 -2.90 29.14 -1.14
N GLY A 206 -2.29 27.95 -1.03
CA GLY A 206 -2.24 27.18 0.21
C GLY A 206 -3.49 26.35 0.50
N PHE A 207 -3.62 25.94 1.76
CA PHE A 207 -4.81 25.23 2.24
C PHE A 207 -5.90 26.20 2.71
N GLU A 208 -7.10 26.02 2.18
CA GLU A 208 -8.33 26.61 2.67
C GLU A 208 -9.03 25.61 3.61
N ILE A 209 -9.42 26.07 4.81
CA ILE A 209 -10.21 25.23 5.74
C ILE A 209 -11.68 25.38 5.36
N LEU A 210 -12.32 24.27 5.03
CA LEU A 210 -13.73 24.27 4.66
C LEU A 210 -14.63 24.39 5.90
N ASP A 211 -15.69 25.19 5.78
CA ASP A 211 -16.74 25.28 6.82
C ASP A 211 -17.57 24.00 6.94
N LYS A 212 -17.61 23.21 5.86
CA LYS A 212 -18.28 21.91 5.76
C LYS A 212 -17.36 20.90 5.07
N PRO A 213 -17.43 19.60 5.40
CA PRO A 213 -18.35 18.97 6.34
C PRO A 213 -18.03 19.32 7.81
N GLN A 214 -19.05 19.25 8.67
CA GLN A 214 -18.87 19.38 10.11
C GLN A 214 -18.21 18.13 10.69
N SER A 215 -17.71 18.25 11.93
CA SER A 215 -17.14 17.11 12.65
C SER A 215 -18.13 15.96 12.82
N PHE A 216 -17.61 14.77 13.06
CA PHE A 216 -18.41 13.54 13.16
C PHE A 216 -19.29 13.46 14.42
N GLY A 217 -19.14 14.40 15.37
CA GLY A 217 -19.95 14.45 16.59
C GLY A 217 -19.61 13.39 17.65
N PHE A 218 -18.52 12.66 17.51
CA PHE A 218 -18.02 11.69 18.49
C PHE A 218 -16.48 11.62 18.46
N VAL A 219 -15.91 11.01 19.51
CA VAL A 219 -14.46 10.87 19.66
C VAL A 219 -13.97 9.61 18.96
N TYR A 220 -12.89 9.74 18.20
CA TYR A 220 -12.11 8.66 17.59
C TYR A 220 -10.63 8.82 17.99
N GLU A 221 -9.85 7.76 17.81
CA GLU A 221 -8.41 7.72 18.12
C GLU A 221 -7.58 7.80 16.84
N ASP A 222 -7.91 6.98 15.84
CA ASP A 222 -7.28 6.99 14.53
C ASP A 222 -8.30 7.40 13.46
N SER A 223 -7.82 8.12 12.44
CA SER A 223 -8.64 8.52 11.29
C SER A 223 -7.83 8.48 10.00
N TYR A 224 -8.42 7.94 8.94
CA TYR A 224 -7.77 7.81 7.65
C TYR A 224 -8.69 8.32 6.54
N LEU A 225 -8.27 9.41 5.89
CA LEU A 225 -8.89 9.89 4.66
C LEU A 225 -8.46 9.01 3.48
N VAL A 226 -9.40 8.70 2.60
CA VAL A 226 -9.24 7.73 1.52
C VAL A 226 -9.98 8.20 0.28
N GLU A 227 -9.39 8.04 -0.90
CA GLU A 227 -10.13 8.02 -2.15
C GLU A 227 -10.42 6.56 -2.55
N SER A 228 -11.68 6.25 -2.87
CA SER A 228 -12.08 4.92 -3.31
C SER A 228 -11.69 4.64 -4.77
N ASP A 229 -11.75 3.37 -5.19
CA ASP A 229 -11.60 2.97 -6.60
C ASP A 229 -12.72 3.50 -7.52
N GLN A 230 -13.73 4.18 -6.95
CA GLN A 230 -14.82 4.86 -7.65
C GLN A 230 -14.69 6.39 -7.62
N VAL A 231 -13.54 6.92 -7.20
CA VAL A 231 -13.29 8.37 -7.10
C VAL A 231 -14.31 9.01 -6.14
N GLU A 232 -14.46 8.39 -4.97
CA GLU A 232 -15.31 8.88 -3.88
C GLU A 232 -14.43 9.16 -2.66
N LEU A 233 -14.57 10.35 -2.07
CA LEU A 233 -13.83 10.71 -0.87
C LEU A 233 -14.49 10.07 0.36
N MET A 234 -13.72 9.32 1.12
CA MET A 234 -14.16 8.54 2.26
C MET A 234 -13.26 8.77 3.46
N VAL A 235 -13.76 8.45 4.65
CA VAL A 235 -13.00 8.49 5.89
C VAL A 235 -13.29 7.25 6.73
N VAL A 236 -12.23 6.62 7.22
CA VAL A 236 -12.28 5.54 8.20
C VAL A 236 -11.94 6.12 9.55
N LEU A 237 -12.85 5.98 10.51
CA LEU A 237 -12.68 6.43 11.89
C LEU A 237 -12.65 5.22 12.81
N ILE A 238 -11.63 5.16 13.65
CA ILE A 238 -11.41 4.06 14.56
C ILE A 238 -11.38 4.62 15.98
N GLY A 239 -12.32 4.15 16.79
CA GLY A 239 -12.40 4.48 18.20
C GLY A 239 -11.28 3.86 19.00
N ARG A 240 -11.31 4.12 20.32
CA ARG A 240 -10.25 3.67 21.22
C ARG A 240 -10.04 2.16 21.13
N ARG A 241 -8.79 1.73 21.01
CA ARG A 241 -8.40 0.31 20.94
C ARG A 241 -9.01 -0.45 19.76
N GLY A 242 -9.33 0.22 18.66
CA GLY A 242 -9.83 -0.44 17.46
C GLY A 242 -11.35 -0.50 17.33
N SER A 243 -12.10 0.08 18.28
CA SER A 243 -13.56 0.02 18.30
C SER A 243 -14.19 1.32 18.85
N PRO A 244 -15.33 1.79 18.31
CA PRO A 244 -16.01 1.30 17.11
C PRO A 244 -15.25 1.69 15.84
N VAL A 245 -15.50 0.97 14.74
CA VAL A 245 -15.01 1.34 13.41
C VAL A 245 -16.19 1.91 12.63
N ASN A 246 -16.08 3.16 12.20
CA ASN A 246 -17.08 3.81 11.35
C ASN A 246 -16.44 4.25 10.05
N ILE A 247 -17.19 4.10 8.95
CA ILE A 247 -16.75 4.50 7.62
C ILE A 247 -17.79 5.45 7.07
N PHE A 248 -17.36 6.61 6.60
CA PHE A 248 -18.22 7.60 5.99
C PHE A 248 -17.73 7.92 4.58
N LYS A 249 -18.67 8.28 3.71
CA LYS A 249 -18.43 8.83 2.38
C LYS A 249 -18.88 10.28 2.37
N LEU A 250 -18.12 11.15 1.72
CA LEU A 250 -18.52 12.54 1.54
C LEU A 250 -19.57 12.62 0.44
N ASN A 251 -20.73 13.19 0.75
CA ASN A 251 -21.65 13.67 -0.27
C ASN A 251 -21.18 15.06 -0.71
N GLU A 252 -20.53 15.14 -1.85
CA GLU A 252 -19.96 16.39 -2.37
C GLU A 252 -21.01 17.43 -2.76
N HIS A 253 -22.27 17.04 -2.99
CA HIS A 253 -23.34 18.01 -3.32
C HIS A 253 -23.83 18.74 -2.08
N THR A 254 -23.95 18.04 -0.96
CA THR A 254 -24.42 18.61 0.32
C THR A 254 -23.26 19.03 1.23
N MET A 255 -22.05 18.54 0.96
CA MET A 255 -20.86 18.63 1.80
C MET A 255 -21.10 18.04 3.20
N GLU A 256 -21.68 16.83 3.25
CA GLU A 256 -22.00 16.11 4.49
C GLU A 256 -21.47 14.67 4.46
N TRP A 257 -21.10 14.14 5.63
CA TRP A 257 -20.62 12.78 5.78
C TRP A 257 -21.80 11.79 5.88
N GLU A 258 -21.85 10.84 4.95
CA GLU A 258 -22.85 9.77 4.92
C GLU A 258 -22.23 8.46 5.42
N LYS A 259 -22.82 7.87 6.46
CA LYS A 259 -22.34 6.61 7.03
C LYS A 259 -22.54 5.47 6.04
N MET A 260 -21.51 4.64 5.87
CA MET A 260 -21.56 3.45 5.03
C MET A 260 -21.87 2.20 5.85
N GLU A 261 -22.73 1.33 5.30
CA GLU A 261 -23.09 0.03 5.88
C GLU A 261 -22.40 -1.15 5.16
N SER A 262 -21.82 -0.91 3.99
CA SER A 262 -21.17 -1.91 3.13
C SER A 262 -20.06 -1.23 2.32
N LEU A 263 -19.01 -1.98 1.96
CA LEU A 263 -17.99 -1.57 0.97
C LEU A 263 -18.24 -2.20 -0.41
N ASP A 264 -19.42 -2.79 -0.59
CA ASP A 264 -19.91 -3.41 -1.83
C ASP A 264 -18.97 -4.49 -2.40
N GLY A 265 -18.46 -5.33 -1.48
CA GLY A 265 -17.55 -6.43 -1.82
C GLY A 265 -16.10 -5.99 -2.02
N ARG A 266 -15.74 -4.78 -1.58
CA ARG A 266 -14.36 -4.28 -1.60
C ARG A 266 -13.62 -4.59 -0.30
N ALA A 267 -12.30 -4.68 -0.41
CA ALA A 267 -11.38 -4.65 0.71
C ALA A 267 -10.67 -3.29 0.72
N LEU A 268 -10.48 -2.73 1.91
CA LEU A 268 -9.79 -1.47 2.15
C LEU A 268 -8.53 -1.73 2.98
N PHE A 269 -7.37 -1.33 2.48
CA PHE A 269 -6.07 -1.47 3.12
C PHE A 269 -5.56 -0.08 3.46
N THR A 270 -5.52 0.28 4.74
CA THR A 270 -5.16 1.63 5.20
C THR A 270 -4.25 1.55 6.44
N GLY A 271 -4.02 2.65 7.15
CA GLY A 271 -3.16 2.69 8.34
C GLY A 271 -1.68 2.94 8.07
N THR A 272 -1.29 3.10 6.80
CA THR A 272 0.05 3.55 6.36
C THR A 272 -0.09 4.83 5.54
N LEU A 273 1.02 5.35 5.00
CA LEU A 273 0.99 6.56 4.15
C LEU A 273 0.41 6.35 2.72
N THR A 274 0.03 5.13 2.39
CA THR A 274 -0.73 4.78 1.18
C THR A 274 -1.98 4.02 1.61
N THR A 275 -3.12 4.35 1.01
CA THR A 275 -4.35 3.57 1.15
C THR A 275 -4.70 2.94 -0.18
N VAL A 276 -5.14 1.68 -0.16
CA VAL A 276 -5.60 0.97 -1.36
C VAL A 276 -6.99 0.39 -1.11
N MET A 277 -7.94 0.68 -1.98
CA MET A 277 -9.27 0.08 -1.96
C MET A 277 -9.49 -0.71 -3.25
N LYS A 278 -9.98 -1.94 -3.14
CA LYS A 278 -10.14 -2.81 -4.30
C LYS A 278 -11.30 -3.77 -4.19
N LYS A 279 -12.06 -3.92 -5.28
CA LYS A 279 -13.06 -4.98 -5.41
C LYS A 279 -12.40 -6.36 -5.46
N THR A 280 -12.88 -7.28 -4.62
CA THR A 280 -12.29 -8.61 -4.51
C THR A 280 -13.32 -9.72 -4.72
N ALA A 281 -12.91 -10.78 -5.40
CA ALA A 281 -13.68 -12.02 -5.51
C ALA A 281 -13.48 -12.95 -4.29
N ILE A 282 -12.51 -12.62 -3.42
CA ILE A 282 -12.17 -13.42 -2.24
C ILE A 282 -13.17 -13.11 -1.13
N LYS A 283 -14.16 -13.99 -0.98
CA LYS A 283 -15.27 -13.82 -0.02
C LYS A 283 -14.81 -13.46 1.39
N SER A 284 -13.72 -14.06 1.87
CA SER A 284 -13.20 -13.82 3.23
C SER A 284 -12.61 -12.42 3.44
N MET A 285 -12.41 -11.64 2.38
CA MET A 285 -11.86 -10.28 2.42
C MET A 285 -12.87 -9.20 2.02
N GLN A 286 -14.05 -9.59 1.56
CA GLN A 286 -15.09 -8.65 1.15
C GLN A 286 -15.59 -7.84 2.35
N ASN A 287 -15.84 -6.55 2.13
CA ASN A 287 -16.29 -5.60 3.15
C ASN A 287 -15.36 -5.45 4.35
N LYS A 288 -14.06 -5.74 4.18
CA LYS A 288 -13.08 -5.64 5.26
C LYS A 288 -12.18 -4.43 5.15
N VAL A 289 -11.89 -3.81 6.30
CA VAL A 289 -10.79 -2.87 6.50
C VAL A 289 -9.63 -3.62 7.12
N PHE A 290 -8.44 -3.45 6.57
CA PHE A 290 -7.18 -4.01 7.07
C PHE A 290 -6.27 -2.89 7.56
N LEU A 291 -5.69 -3.08 8.73
CA LEU A 291 -4.68 -2.19 9.30
C LEU A 291 -3.36 -2.94 9.52
N PRO A 292 -2.21 -2.26 9.45
CA PRO A 292 -0.88 -2.83 9.64
C PRO A 292 -0.60 -3.12 11.12
N ARG A 293 -1.42 -3.99 11.71
CA ARG A 293 -1.35 -4.45 13.10
C ARG A 293 -1.38 -5.97 13.11
N LEU A 294 -0.37 -6.60 13.70
CA LEU A 294 -0.25 -8.06 13.76
C LEU A 294 -0.53 -8.57 15.18
N TYR A 295 -1.35 -9.60 15.33
CA TYR A 295 -1.55 -10.29 16.61
C TYR A 295 -0.38 -11.20 16.96
N ASP A 296 0.11 -11.91 15.94
CA ASP A 296 1.22 -12.82 16.03
C ASP A 296 2.13 -12.59 14.83
N TRP A 297 3.43 -12.84 15.01
CA TRP A 297 4.37 -12.75 13.90
C TRP A 297 4.13 -13.90 12.89
N PRO A 298 3.81 -13.59 11.62
CA PRO A 298 3.53 -14.60 10.61
C PRO A 298 4.75 -15.45 10.24
N ASP A 299 4.49 -16.66 9.76
CA ASP A 299 5.49 -17.51 9.09
C ASP A 299 6.26 -16.72 8.01
N ILE A 300 7.58 -16.89 7.99
CA ILE A 300 8.46 -16.27 6.99
C ILE A 300 8.78 -17.29 5.90
N VAL A 301 8.61 -16.87 4.65
CA VAL A 301 9.08 -17.56 3.45
C VAL A 301 10.22 -16.73 2.86
N TYR A 302 11.43 -17.27 2.85
CA TYR A 302 12.54 -16.68 2.11
C TYR A 302 12.29 -16.87 0.62
N ALA A 303 12.24 -15.79 -0.13
CA ALA A 303 11.82 -15.82 -1.52
C ALA A 303 12.63 -14.90 -2.41
N ASP A 304 12.70 -15.25 -3.69
CA ASP A 304 13.10 -14.36 -4.75
C ASP A 304 11.84 -13.67 -5.29
N PHE A 305 11.91 -12.36 -5.56
CA PHE A 305 10.80 -11.59 -6.14
C PHE A 305 10.96 -11.50 -7.65
N VAL A 306 10.02 -12.06 -8.41
CA VAL A 306 10.21 -12.32 -9.84
C VAL A 306 9.05 -11.79 -10.67
N LEU A 307 9.37 -10.91 -11.64
CA LEU A 307 8.45 -10.46 -12.68
C LEU A 307 8.49 -11.40 -13.89
N ARG A 308 7.32 -11.86 -14.36
CA ARG A 308 7.17 -12.59 -15.62
C ARG A 308 5.96 -12.09 -16.38
N ASP A 309 6.20 -11.47 -17.55
CA ASP A 309 5.16 -11.01 -18.48
C ASP A 309 4.04 -10.21 -17.76
N GLY A 310 4.47 -9.22 -16.96
CA GLY A 310 3.60 -8.33 -16.19
C GLY A 310 3.13 -8.87 -14.84
N GLU A 311 3.45 -10.11 -14.48
CA GLU A 311 3.00 -10.74 -13.24
C GLU A 311 4.14 -10.89 -12.23
N PHE A 312 3.98 -10.29 -11.04
CA PHE A 312 4.93 -10.40 -9.93
C PHE A 312 4.61 -11.58 -9.03
N ALA A 313 5.58 -12.46 -8.77
CA ALA A 313 5.40 -13.55 -7.80
C ALA A 313 6.62 -13.74 -6.92
N PHE A 314 6.38 -14.22 -5.71
CA PHE A 314 7.42 -14.76 -4.84
C PHE A 314 7.66 -16.23 -5.17
N VAL A 315 8.93 -16.59 -5.33
CA VAL A 315 9.38 -17.97 -5.54
C VAL A 315 10.27 -18.34 -4.37
N GLU A 316 9.97 -19.45 -3.70
CA GLU A 316 10.74 -19.88 -2.52
C GLU A 316 12.22 -20.05 -2.87
N SER A 317 13.08 -19.31 -2.18
CA SER A 317 14.51 -19.29 -2.47
C SER A 317 15.17 -20.53 -1.90
N ARG A 318 15.98 -21.21 -2.72
CA ARG A 318 16.75 -22.40 -2.29
C ARG A 318 18.00 -22.04 -1.50
N ARG A 319 18.30 -20.74 -1.34
CA ARG A 319 19.55 -20.24 -0.75
C ARG A 319 19.57 -20.32 0.79
N VAL A 320 18.41 -20.47 1.43
CA VAL A 320 18.29 -20.42 2.89
C VAL A 320 17.85 -21.78 3.44
N ASP A 321 18.81 -22.54 3.99
CA ASP A 321 18.55 -23.82 4.67
C ASP A 321 17.96 -23.66 6.09
N ASN A 322 17.79 -22.43 6.58
CA ASN A 322 17.25 -22.17 7.91
C ASN A 322 15.72 -22.11 7.92
N LYS A 323 15.10 -23.27 8.04
CA LYS A 323 13.67 -23.38 8.42
C LYS A 323 13.49 -23.02 9.89
N MET A 324 13.44 -21.73 10.23
CA MET A 324 12.73 -21.32 11.45
C MET A 324 11.23 -21.45 11.20
N LYS A 325 10.67 -22.62 11.55
CA LYS A 325 9.23 -22.74 11.76
C LYS A 325 8.93 -22.19 13.15
N VAL A 326 8.32 -21.02 13.22
CA VAL A 326 7.76 -20.50 14.47
C VAL A 326 6.25 -20.41 14.27
N GLY A 327 5.50 -21.30 14.94
CA GLY A 327 4.05 -21.14 15.10
C GLY A 327 3.21 -22.35 14.69
N ASN A 328 2.38 -22.82 15.63
CA ASN A 328 1.41 -23.89 15.44
C ASN A 328 0.30 -23.45 14.49
N GLY A 329 -0.13 -24.34 13.57
CA GLY A 329 -1.20 -24.15 12.59
C GLY A 329 -2.61 -23.95 13.17
N ALA A 330 -2.80 -22.97 14.05
CA ALA A 330 -4.10 -22.38 14.30
C ALA A 330 -4.34 -21.31 13.23
N TYR A 331 -5.47 -21.38 12.55
CA TYR A 331 -5.95 -20.37 11.60
C TYR A 331 -6.37 -19.07 12.35
N SER A 332 -5.49 -18.50 13.18
CA SER A 332 -5.68 -17.14 13.68
C SER A 332 -5.38 -16.18 12.54
N THR A 333 -6.28 -15.23 12.31
CA THR A 333 -6.02 -14.16 11.36
C THR A 333 -4.88 -13.32 11.93
N ASN A 334 -3.70 -13.37 11.29
CA ASN A 334 -2.49 -12.75 11.85
C ASN A 334 -2.57 -11.22 11.86
N MET A 335 -3.24 -10.61 10.88
CA MET A 335 -3.41 -9.16 10.80
C MET A 335 -4.80 -8.72 11.24
N TRP A 336 -4.85 -7.58 11.94
CA TRP A 336 -6.09 -6.95 12.32
C TRP A 336 -6.93 -6.61 11.09
N SER A 337 -8.20 -7.03 11.13
CA SER A 337 -9.19 -6.62 10.13
C SER A 337 -10.57 -6.49 10.76
N TYR A 338 -11.39 -5.63 10.18
CA TYR A 338 -12.77 -5.41 10.59
C TYR A 338 -13.70 -5.53 9.40
N GLU A 339 -14.77 -6.33 9.54
CA GLU A 339 -15.80 -6.49 8.51
C GLU A 339 -16.97 -5.54 8.78
N LEU A 340 -17.19 -4.63 7.85
CA LEU A 340 -18.28 -3.66 7.92
C LEU A 340 -19.64 -4.36 7.83
N GLY A 341 -20.57 -3.97 8.70
CA GLY A 341 -21.92 -4.54 8.75
C GLY A 341 -22.07 -5.77 9.66
N GLN A 342 -20.99 -6.27 10.28
CA GLN A 342 -21.10 -7.30 11.31
C GLN A 342 -21.59 -6.71 12.65
N ARG A 343 -22.32 -7.53 13.41
CA ARG A 343 -22.82 -7.18 14.76
C ARG A 343 -21.79 -7.39 15.86
N GLU A 344 -20.74 -8.15 15.58
CA GLU A 344 -19.67 -8.42 16.53
C GLU A 344 -18.72 -7.23 16.58
N ASN A 345 -18.31 -6.84 17.79
CA ASN A 345 -17.28 -5.84 17.96
C ASN A 345 -15.97 -6.34 17.32
N PRO A 346 -15.18 -5.46 16.67
CA PRO A 346 -13.84 -5.82 16.24
C PRO A 346 -13.06 -6.39 17.43
N ARG A 347 -12.15 -7.34 17.17
CA ARG A 347 -11.16 -7.70 18.19
C ARG A 347 -10.38 -6.45 18.56
N ASP A 348 -10.30 -6.17 19.86
CA ASP A 348 -9.52 -5.06 20.37
C ASP A 348 -8.07 -5.11 19.87
N PHE A 349 -7.43 -3.94 19.78
CA PHE A 349 -6.01 -3.80 19.46
C PHE A 349 -5.06 -4.39 20.52
N TRP A 350 -5.56 -4.92 21.63
CA TRP A 350 -4.73 -5.51 22.67
C TRP A 350 -3.80 -6.57 22.09
N GLU A 351 -2.54 -6.53 22.53
CA GLU A 351 -1.49 -7.48 22.14
C GLU A 351 -1.09 -7.42 20.64
N THR A 352 -1.59 -6.43 19.88
CA THR A 352 -1.13 -6.23 18.50
C THR A 352 0.16 -5.41 18.43
N GLU A 353 1.07 -5.80 17.53
CA GLU A 353 2.23 -5.02 17.13
C GLU A 353 1.89 -4.16 15.93
N ARG A 354 2.11 -2.84 16.04
CA ARG A 354 1.90 -1.88 14.95
C ARG A 354 3.15 -1.83 14.07
N MET A 355 2.98 -1.98 12.76
CA MET A 355 4.08 -1.95 11.79
C MET A 355 4.32 -0.51 11.34
N ASP A 356 4.97 0.30 12.18
CA ASP A 356 5.11 1.75 11.95
C ASP A 356 5.98 2.11 10.72
N TYR A 357 6.87 1.22 10.31
CA TYR A 357 7.74 1.41 9.13
C TYR A 357 7.27 0.56 7.95
N SER A 358 6.00 0.71 7.60
CA SER A 358 5.37 -0.07 6.53
C SER A 358 4.52 0.75 5.58
N ILE A 359 4.29 0.20 4.38
CA ILE A 359 3.43 0.80 3.36
C ILE A 359 2.72 -0.27 2.53
N TRP A 360 1.46 0.01 2.16
CA TRP A 360 0.74 -0.82 1.21
C TRP A 360 1.25 -0.63 -0.22
N VAL A 361 1.60 -1.72 -0.88
CA VAL A 361 2.01 -1.78 -2.29
C VAL A 361 1.03 -2.66 -3.07
N ASP A 362 0.61 -2.24 -4.26
CA ASP A 362 -0.31 -3.00 -5.11
C ASP A 362 0.33 -3.30 -6.48
N PHE A 363 0.68 -4.58 -6.69
CA PHE A 363 1.30 -5.08 -7.92
C PHE A 363 0.29 -5.58 -8.95
N SER A 364 -1.00 -5.24 -8.81
CA SER A 364 -2.02 -5.76 -9.72
C SER A 364 -2.22 -5.00 -11.02
N ASN A 365 -1.70 -3.77 -11.10
CA ASN A 365 -1.79 -2.89 -12.27
C ASN A 365 -0.40 -2.44 -12.76
N SER A 366 0.66 -3.18 -12.41
CA SER A 366 2.06 -2.85 -12.70
C SER A 366 2.49 -3.14 -14.13
#